data_AF-A0A2S7PV21-F1
#
_entry.id   AF-A0A2S7PV21-F1
#
_cell.length_a   1.000
_cell.length_b   1.000
_cell.length_c   1.000
_cell.angle_alpha   90.00
_cell.angle_beta   90.00
_cell.angle_gamma   90.00
#
_symmetry.space_group_name_H-M   'P 1'
#
loop_
_entity.id
_entity.type
_entity.pdbx_description
1 polymer ?
#
loop_
_entity_poly.entity_id
_entity_poly.type
_entity_poly.pdbx_seq_one_letter_code
_entity_poly.pdbx_strand_id
1 'polypeptide(L)'
;MASNGAMEEIDLYEISSSATKSEIKKAYHKAALQHHPDKVPVDQREAADEKFKAVSQAYEILHDEEKREMYDTHGMAAFDGSRGGMGGGGVDLDDILSQMFGMGGGMGGMGGMPPGFGGGPGPKRPRRGQNEEQVYKIKLEELYKGKTVKFTSKKNVICTHCKGTGGKEKAKASTCDRCKGNGVTLGLRSVGPGLVTQERVMCDTCSGAGQIYKEKDKCKKCKGKRVTHEKKQLELYIPRGARQGERIVLEGEADQVPDQTPGDIIFTLEEEDHPIFQRAGDDLSADLEITLAEALTGFSKVVLTHLDGRGIHINHPQGKVLQPGQTLRVEGEGMPLKRSDAKGDLYLVVKIEFPENGWTSDAAAFDSLKAILPKPEPPIEATEVDEVEYESDADIDDMIPGLAENGKTMKRMREVHNVDRLKQRQFTTTRRHDGKMVSAKKHVPIVKKRTKRFHRHQSDTYKCVDPSWRKPKGIDNRVRRRFKGQMVMPSIGFGSNKKTRHMMPSGHKAFLVNNTRDVDLLLMHNKTYAAEISHAVSSRKRIEIVARAKELGVKVTNAKARVTTEV
;
A
#
# COMPACT_ATOMS: atom_id res chain seq x y z
N MET A 1 -2.72 73.80 16.96
CA MET A 1 -3.49 74.45 15.87
C MET A 1 -2.87 73.98 14.56
N ALA A 2 -3.74 73.59 13.61
CA ALA A 2 -3.52 72.60 12.54
C ALA A 2 -2.19 72.66 11.74
N SER A 3 -1.56 71.49 11.58
CA SER A 3 -0.61 71.19 10.51
C SER A 3 -0.73 69.71 10.11
N ASN A 4 -0.82 69.47 8.80
CA ASN A 4 -0.94 68.16 8.15
C ASN A 4 0.10 67.15 8.66
N GLY A 5 -0.36 65.98 9.11
CA GLY A 5 0.49 64.84 9.44
C GLY A 5 0.93 64.13 8.16
N ALA A 6 1.92 64.70 7.47
CA ALA A 6 2.72 63.95 6.51
C ALA A 6 3.44 62.84 7.30
N MET A 7 3.00 61.60 7.11
CA MET A 7 3.72 60.42 7.58
C MET A 7 5.01 60.39 6.76
N GLU A 8 6.13 60.78 7.38
CA GLU A 8 7.46 60.75 6.75
C GLU A 8 7.64 59.37 6.09
N GLU A 9 7.93 59.35 4.80
CA GLU A 9 8.39 58.15 4.09
C GLU A 9 9.70 57.73 4.74
N ILE A 10 9.63 56.76 5.66
CA ILE A 10 10.81 56.20 6.31
C ILE A 10 11.56 55.40 5.22
N ASP A 11 12.67 55.96 4.74
CA ASP A 11 13.63 55.25 3.90
C ASP A 11 14.34 54.18 4.76
N LEU A 12 13.68 53.02 4.92
CA LEU A 12 14.18 51.88 5.70
C LEU A 12 15.40 51.20 5.06
N TYR A 13 15.73 51.51 3.81
CA TYR A 13 16.74 50.80 3.05
C TYR A 13 17.95 51.65 2.64
N GLU A 14 17.90 52.97 2.79
CA GLU A 14 18.94 53.90 2.34
C GLU A 14 19.30 53.66 0.85
N ILE A 15 18.31 53.34 0.02
CA ILE A 15 18.49 53.04 -1.41
C ILE A 15 17.82 54.10 -2.28
N SER A 16 18.46 54.42 -3.41
CA SER A 16 17.87 55.33 -4.41
C SER A 16 16.63 54.71 -5.07
N SER A 17 15.67 55.54 -5.48
CA SER A 17 14.47 55.13 -6.23
C SER A 17 14.75 54.36 -7.53
N SER A 18 15.96 54.48 -8.11
CA SER A 18 16.43 53.74 -9.28
C SER A 18 17.15 52.42 -8.95
N ALA A 19 17.09 51.92 -7.70
CA ALA A 19 17.84 50.74 -7.29
C ALA A 19 17.45 49.47 -8.07
N THR A 20 18.46 48.67 -8.42
CA THR A 20 18.29 47.38 -9.10
C THR A 20 17.77 46.31 -8.14
N LYS A 21 17.13 45.25 -8.65
CA LYS A 21 16.66 44.11 -7.82
C LYS A 21 17.78 43.50 -6.95
N SER A 22 19.01 43.54 -7.44
CA SER A 22 20.17 43.00 -6.72
C SER A 22 20.58 43.85 -5.51
N GLU A 23 20.40 45.16 -5.60
CA GLU A 23 20.68 46.12 -4.52
C GLU A 23 19.57 46.08 -3.46
N ILE A 24 18.31 46.00 -3.88
CA ILE A 24 17.15 45.83 -2.98
C ILE A 24 17.32 44.55 -2.13
N LYS A 25 17.72 43.44 -2.76
CA LYS A 25 17.98 42.19 -2.03
C LYS A 25 19.13 42.30 -1.02
N LYS A 26 20.20 43.02 -1.36
CA LYS A 26 21.34 43.25 -0.46
C LYS A 26 20.95 44.15 0.72
N ALA A 27 20.19 45.21 0.46
CA ALA A 27 19.67 46.12 1.47
C ALA A 27 18.73 45.40 2.44
N TYR A 28 17.81 44.58 1.92
CA TYR A 28 16.94 43.71 2.71
C TYR A 28 17.72 42.79 3.64
N HIS A 29 18.71 42.05 3.13
CA HIS A 29 19.51 41.17 3.97
C HIS A 29 20.26 41.93 5.07
N LYS A 30 20.78 43.13 4.79
CA LYS A 30 21.47 43.98 5.77
C LYS A 30 20.51 44.45 6.87
N ALA A 31 19.34 44.98 6.50
CA ALA A 31 18.34 45.49 7.44
C ALA A 31 17.68 44.37 8.26
N ALA A 32 17.35 43.24 7.64
CA ALA A 32 16.79 42.06 8.31
C ALA A 32 17.76 41.47 9.35
N LEU A 33 19.07 41.49 9.08
CA LEU A 33 20.09 41.06 10.04
C LEU A 33 20.28 42.03 11.21
N GLN A 34 20.07 43.33 10.99
CA GLN A 34 20.20 44.36 12.03
C GLN A 34 18.99 44.37 12.98
N HIS A 35 17.79 44.11 12.45
CA HIS A 35 16.54 44.15 13.23
C HIS A 35 16.00 42.75 13.61
N HIS A 36 16.82 41.69 13.49
CA HIS A 36 16.39 40.36 13.88
C HIS A 36 16.21 40.25 15.41
N PRO A 37 15.08 39.74 15.92
CA PRO A 37 14.77 39.71 17.36
C PRO A 37 15.78 38.91 18.20
N ASP A 38 16.44 37.90 17.61
CA ASP A 38 17.49 37.13 18.29
C ASP A 38 18.83 37.87 18.45
N LYS A 39 19.09 38.92 17.64
CA LYS A 39 20.37 39.65 17.66
C LYS A 39 20.34 40.92 18.51
N VAL A 40 19.16 41.35 18.93
CA VAL A 40 18.93 42.60 19.65
C VAL A 40 18.71 42.29 21.15
N PRO A 41 19.21 43.13 22.09
CA PRO A 41 18.97 42.98 23.51
C PRO A 41 17.47 42.95 23.87
N VAL A 42 17.12 42.29 24.99
CA VAL A 42 15.73 42.01 25.39
C VAL A 42 14.86 43.28 25.44
N ASP A 43 15.42 44.39 25.91
CA ASP A 43 14.71 45.67 26.07
C ASP A 43 14.32 46.33 24.73
N GLN A 44 14.92 45.91 23.62
CA GLN A 44 14.72 46.49 22.29
C GLN A 44 14.06 45.52 21.31
N ARG A 45 13.59 44.36 21.77
CA ARG A 45 12.99 43.32 20.92
C ARG A 45 11.69 43.76 20.25
N GLU A 46 10.84 44.50 20.95
CA GLU A 46 9.56 44.97 20.42
C GLU A 46 9.78 45.97 19.26
N ALA A 47 10.67 46.95 19.47
CA ALA A 47 11.04 47.91 18.43
C ALA A 47 11.79 47.26 17.24
N ALA A 48 12.55 46.18 17.48
CA ALA A 48 13.20 45.42 16.43
C ALA A 48 12.19 44.59 15.62
N ASP A 49 11.20 43.99 16.28
CA ASP A 49 10.14 43.21 15.62
C ASP A 49 9.26 44.08 14.70
N GLU A 50 8.90 45.29 15.13
CA GLU A 50 8.16 46.24 14.29
C GLU A 50 8.96 46.66 13.05
N LYS A 51 10.25 46.98 13.22
CA LYS A 51 11.13 47.32 12.10
C LYS A 51 11.35 46.13 11.18
N PHE A 52 11.48 44.92 11.72
CA PHE A 52 11.65 43.70 10.94
C PHE A 52 10.42 43.39 10.08
N LYS A 53 9.21 43.60 10.63
CA LYS A 53 7.95 43.49 9.89
C LYS A 53 7.87 44.53 8.76
N ALA A 54 8.21 45.79 9.05
CA ALA A 54 8.22 46.86 8.05
C ALA A 54 9.24 46.60 6.91
N VAL A 55 10.44 46.14 7.26
CA VAL A 55 11.47 45.71 6.29
C VAL A 55 10.92 44.58 5.41
N SER A 56 10.34 43.54 6.02
CA SER A 56 9.81 42.39 5.28
C SER A 56 8.70 42.79 4.30
N GLN A 57 7.76 43.65 4.73
CA GLN A 57 6.69 44.18 3.89
C GLN A 57 7.24 45.01 2.73
N ALA A 58 8.21 45.89 2.99
CA ALA A 58 8.82 46.71 1.96
C ALA A 58 9.59 45.87 0.91
N TYR A 59 10.23 44.76 1.32
CA TYR A 59 10.87 43.85 0.36
C TYR A 59 9.84 43.14 -0.53
N GLU A 60 8.70 42.74 0.01
CA GLU A 60 7.64 42.09 -0.78
C GLU A 60 7.09 43.02 -1.88
N ILE A 61 6.91 44.30 -1.56
CA ILE A 61 6.44 45.31 -2.51
C ILE A 61 7.52 45.64 -3.55
N LEU A 62 8.77 45.84 -3.14
CA LEU A 62 9.86 46.29 -4.01
C LEU A 62 10.51 45.18 -4.84
N HIS A 63 10.36 43.90 -4.45
CA HIS A 63 10.95 42.78 -5.17
C HIS A 63 10.18 42.42 -6.46
N ASP A 64 8.86 42.58 -6.43
CA ASP A 64 7.97 42.32 -7.56
C ASP A 64 7.87 43.56 -8.46
N GLU A 65 8.01 43.39 -9.78
CA GLU A 65 7.97 44.51 -10.73
C GLU A 65 6.58 45.15 -10.80
N GLU A 66 5.52 44.35 -10.70
CA GLU A 66 4.14 44.85 -10.80
C GLU A 66 3.75 45.60 -9.51
N LYS A 67 4.11 45.05 -8.34
CA LYS A 67 3.85 45.74 -7.06
C LYS A 67 4.68 47.00 -6.90
N ARG A 68 5.92 47.01 -7.39
CA ARG A 68 6.78 48.21 -7.40
C ARG A 68 6.19 49.31 -8.27
N GLU A 69 5.72 48.99 -9.48
CA GLU A 69 5.07 49.98 -10.35
C GLU A 69 3.79 50.55 -9.72
N MET A 70 2.99 49.70 -9.06
CA MET A 70 1.81 50.15 -8.31
C MET A 70 2.18 51.07 -7.14
N TYR A 71 3.25 50.76 -6.40
CA TYR A 71 3.76 51.61 -5.33
C TYR A 71 4.30 52.94 -5.86
N ASP A 72 5.08 52.91 -6.95
CA ASP A 72 5.65 54.11 -7.58
C ASP A 72 4.54 55.04 -8.13
N THR A 73 3.39 54.48 -8.53
CA THR A 73 2.26 55.24 -9.10
C THR A 73 1.25 55.72 -8.05
N HIS A 74 0.97 54.92 -7.03
CA HIS A 74 -0.12 55.15 -6.07
C HIS A 74 0.34 55.27 -4.61
N GLY A 75 1.63 55.11 -4.34
CA GLY A 75 2.21 55.09 -2.99
C GLY A 75 1.74 53.92 -2.14
N MET A 76 1.94 54.02 -0.83
CA MET A 76 1.51 52.98 0.12
C MET A 76 -0.03 52.83 0.20
N ALA A 77 -0.79 53.79 -0.35
CA ALA A 77 -2.25 53.77 -0.34
C ALA A 77 -2.86 52.63 -1.19
N ALA A 78 -2.11 52.07 -2.16
CA ALA A 78 -2.55 50.91 -2.93
C ALA A 78 -2.51 49.58 -2.15
N PHE A 79 -1.83 49.57 -1.00
CA PHE A 79 -1.61 48.38 -0.17
C PHE A 79 -2.26 48.50 1.21
N ASP A 80 -2.91 49.61 1.51
CA ASP A 80 -3.65 49.82 2.76
C ASP A 80 -5.09 49.25 2.65
N GLY A 81 -5.31 48.10 3.29
CA GLY A 81 -6.61 47.43 3.36
C GLY A 81 -7.70 48.19 4.14
N SER A 82 -7.41 49.37 4.71
CA SER A 82 -8.40 50.16 5.47
C SER A 82 -9.23 51.15 4.64
N ARG A 83 -9.00 51.31 3.34
CA ARG A 83 -9.76 52.27 2.51
C ARG A 83 -10.46 51.66 1.30
N GLY A 84 -11.48 50.85 1.59
CA GLY A 84 -12.62 50.66 0.68
C GLY A 84 -12.99 49.20 0.38
N GLY A 85 -14.04 48.71 1.06
CA GLY A 85 -14.87 47.60 0.57
C GLY A 85 -14.89 46.32 1.40
N MET A 86 -15.84 46.26 2.35
CA MET A 86 -16.50 45.04 2.85
C MET A 86 -15.65 44.02 3.66
N GLY A 87 -15.83 44.05 4.98
CA GLY A 87 -16.00 42.87 5.83
C GLY A 87 -14.79 41.96 6.07
N GLY A 88 -14.25 42.01 7.31
CA GLY A 88 -13.18 41.13 7.77
C GLY A 88 -13.50 39.63 7.69
N GLY A 89 -12.44 38.87 7.40
CA GLY A 89 -12.43 37.42 7.30
C GLY A 89 -11.57 37.01 6.12
N GLY A 90 -10.40 36.44 6.38
CA GLY A 90 -9.40 36.08 5.38
C GLY A 90 -9.99 35.34 4.18
N VAL A 91 -9.95 36.00 3.03
CA VAL A 91 -10.23 35.43 1.71
C VAL A 91 -9.01 35.70 0.85
N ASP A 92 -8.47 34.63 0.27
CA ASP A 92 -7.32 34.66 -0.64
C ASP A 92 -7.56 35.66 -1.77
N LEU A 93 -6.63 36.59 -1.94
CA LEU A 93 -6.67 37.65 -2.96
C LEU A 93 -6.70 37.10 -4.40
N ASP A 94 -6.28 35.85 -4.61
CA ASP A 94 -6.41 35.13 -5.90
C ASP A 94 -7.87 34.78 -6.27
N ASP A 95 -8.76 34.62 -5.28
CA ASP A 95 -10.15 34.20 -5.50
C ASP A 95 -11.08 35.40 -5.80
N ILE A 96 -10.75 36.58 -5.27
CA ILE A 96 -11.46 37.84 -5.57
C ILE A 96 -11.13 38.35 -6.98
N LEU A 97 -9.87 38.23 -7.42
CA LEU A 97 -9.47 38.61 -8.78
C LEU A 97 -10.08 37.68 -9.82
N SER A 98 -10.21 36.39 -9.49
CA SER A 98 -10.91 35.39 -10.31
C SER A 98 -12.41 35.65 -10.42
N GLN A 99 -13.03 36.24 -9.40
CA GLN A 99 -14.47 36.55 -9.38
C GLN A 99 -14.80 37.88 -10.08
N MET A 100 -13.89 38.86 -10.06
CA MET A 100 -14.08 40.13 -10.79
C MET A 100 -13.82 39.99 -12.30
N PHE A 101 -12.87 39.14 -12.70
CA PHE A 101 -12.59 38.84 -14.11
C PHE A 101 -13.44 37.68 -14.68
N GLY A 102 -14.18 36.96 -13.81
CA GLY A 102 -15.01 35.81 -14.15
C GLY A 102 -16.52 36.07 -14.22
N MET A 103 -17.00 37.25 -13.79
CA MET A 103 -18.42 37.63 -13.82
C MET A 103 -18.75 38.51 -15.05
N GLY A 104 -18.31 38.05 -16.22
CA GLY A 104 -18.53 38.70 -17.52
C GLY A 104 -19.05 37.71 -18.56
N GLY A 105 -20.00 36.85 -18.20
CA GLY A 105 -20.51 35.85 -19.13
C GLY A 105 -21.68 35.02 -18.63
N GLY A 106 -22.91 35.49 -18.89
CA GLY A 106 -24.05 34.61 -19.10
C GLY A 106 -25.31 34.96 -18.33
N MET A 107 -26.23 35.66 -19.00
CA MET A 107 -27.56 35.15 -19.41
C MET A 107 -28.65 36.22 -19.29
N GLY A 108 -29.19 36.64 -20.44
CA GLY A 108 -30.58 37.06 -20.53
C GLY A 108 -30.85 38.45 -21.11
N GLY A 109 -31.30 38.49 -22.36
CA GLY A 109 -32.38 39.40 -22.73
C GLY A 109 -32.05 40.60 -23.61
N MET A 110 -32.10 40.35 -24.93
CA MET A 110 -32.88 41.16 -25.88
C MET A 110 -32.50 42.63 -26.11
N GLY A 111 -31.94 42.88 -27.30
CA GLY A 111 -32.32 44.04 -28.11
C GLY A 111 -31.31 45.20 -28.15
N GLY A 112 -30.53 45.26 -29.23
CA GLY A 112 -29.97 46.53 -29.74
C GLY A 112 -28.51 46.47 -30.17
N MET A 113 -28.30 46.51 -31.50
CA MET A 113 -27.07 46.94 -32.21
C MET A 113 -25.83 46.01 -32.20
N PRO A 114 -24.91 46.17 -33.18
CA PRO A 114 -25.01 45.96 -34.63
C PRO A 114 -24.06 44.82 -35.11
N PRO A 115 -24.16 44.32 -36.35
CA PRO A 115 -23.40 43.16 -36.80
C PRO A 115 -21.96 43.54 -37.18
N GLY A 116 -21.01 43.00 -36.44
CA GLY A 116 -19.61 42.92 -36.85
C GLY A 116 -18.67 43.41 -35.78
N PHE A 117 -18.07 42.48 -35.03
CA PHE A 117 -16.68 42.55 -34.58
C PHE A 117 -16.29 41.13 -34.12
N GLY A 118 -15.13 40.67 -34.57
CA GLY A 118 -14.76 39.27 -34.60
C GLY A 118 -14.43 38.71 -33.22
N GLY A 119 -15.13 37.65 -32.84
CA GLY A 119 -14.65 36.72 -31.82
C GLY A 119 -13.47 35.94 -32.40
N GLY A 120 -12.27 36.47 -32.27
CA GLY A 120 -11.03 35.77 -32.60
C GLY A 120 -10.92 34.47 -31.79
N PRO A 121 -10.42 33.37 -32.38
CA PRO A 121 -10.22 32.13 -31.65
C PRO A 121 -9.17 32.35 -30.56
N GLY A 122 -9.61 32.30 -29.30
CA GLY A 122 -8.72 32.38 -28.14
C GLY A 122 -7.60 31.32 -28.21
N PRO A 123 -6.42 31.60 -27.62
CA PRO A 123 -5.29 30.69 -27.65
C PRO A 123 -5.68 29.30 -27.13
N LYS A 124 -5.42 28.25 -27.93
CA LYS A 124 -5.61 26.85 -27.54
C LYS A 124 -4.76 26.55 -26.31
N ARG A 125 -5.36 26.58 -25.11
CA ARG A 125 -4.75 26.00 -23.91
C ARG A 125 -4.38 24.53 -24.21
N PRO A 126 -3.16 24.08 -23.84
CA PRO A 126 -2.80 22.67 -23.96
C PRO A 126 -3.83 21.82 -23.23
N ARG A 127 -4.34 20.78 -23.91
CA ARG A 127 -5.28 19.85 -23.26
C ARG A 127 -4.51 19.02 -22.23
N ARG A 128 -5.10 18.84 -21.04
CA ARG A 128 -4.56 17.93 -20.03
C ARG A 128 -4.86 16.48 -20.42
N GLY A 129 -3.88 15.61 -20.23
CA GLY A 129 -4.01 14.17 -20.39
C GLY A 129 -4.94 13.57 -19.34
N GLN A 130 -5.33 12.32 -19.56
CA GLN A 130 -6.20 11.59 -18.63
C GLN A 130 -5.42 11.20 -17.37
N ASN A 131 -6.11 11.25 -16.22
CA ASN A 131 -5.57 10.78 -14.96
C ASN A 131 -5.65 9.25 -14.89
N GLU A 132 -4.70 8.64 -14.17
CA GLU A 132 -4.69 7.21 -13.89
C GLU A 132 -5.12 6.97 -12.44
N GLU A 133 -6.26 6.31 -12.23
CA GLU A 133 -6.73 5.98 -10.88
C GLU A 133 -6.28 4.57 -10.49
N GLN A 134 -5.58 4.45 -9.36
CA GLN A 134 -5.08 3.19 -8.83
C GLN A 134 -5.55 3.01 -7.38
N VAL A 135 -6.08 1.84 -7.05
CA VAL A 135 -6.46 1.51 -5.67
C VAL A 135 -5.27 0.85 -4.98
N TYR A 136 -4.83 1.44 -3.87
CA TYR A 136 -3.71 0.92 -3.07
C TYR A 136 -4.24 0.30 -1.77
N LYS A 137 -4.13 -1.03 -1.68
CA LYS A 137 -4.49 -1.77 -0.47
C LYS A 137 -3.41 -1.62 0.58
N ILE A 138 -3.80 -1.21 1.78
CA ILE A 138 -2.89 -0.94 2.88
C ILE A 138 -3.39 -1.57 4.19
N LYS A 139 -2.45 -2.10 4.97
CA LYS A 139 -2.74 -2.68 6.28
C LYS A 139 -2.88 -1.61 7.35
N LEU A 140 -3.71 -1.89 8.36
CA LEU A 140 -3.90 -1.00 9.50
C LEU A 140 -2.59 -0.67 10.24
N GLU A 141 -1.67 -1.63 10.39
CA GLU A 141 -0.33 -1.41 10.97
C GLU A 141 0.50 -0.37 10.20
N GLU A 142 0.38 -0.36 8.87
CA GLU A 142 1.11 0.56 8.00
C GLU A 142 0.50 1.96 8.04
N LEU A 143 -0.83 2.06 8.20
CA LEU A 143 -1.53 3.32 8.44
C LEU A 143 -1.15 3.91 9.81
N TYR A 144 -0.93 3.07 10.82
CA TYR A 144 -0.50 3.51 12.15
C TYR A 144 0.91 4.10 12.13
N LYS A 145 1.87 3.37 11.56
CA LYS A 145 3.29 3.78 11.53
C LYS A 145 3.62 4.79 10.44
N GLY A 146 2.78 4.88 9.41
CA GLY A 146 3.07 5.59 8.18
C GLY A 146 4.05 4.78 7.33
N LYS A 147 3.93 4.87 6.01
CA LYS A 147 4.74 4.06 5.09
C LYS A 147 5.12 4.85 3.85
N THR A 148 6.37 4.73 3.44
CA THR A 148 6.82 5.19 2.12
C THR A 148 6.99 3.97 1.22
N VAL A 149 6.20 3.89 0.15
CA VAL A 149 6.15 2.75 -0.76
C VAL A 149 6.83 3.14 -2.06
N LYS A 150 7.89 2.42 -2.44
CA LYS A 150 8.50 2.57 -3.76
C LYS A 150 7.84 1.60 -4.72
N PHE A 151 7.24 2.09 -5.80
CA PHE A 151 6.61 1.26 -6.83
C PHE A 151 7.15 1.63 -8.21
N THR A 152 7.12 0.67 -9.15
CA THR A 152 7.58 0.90 -10.51
C THR A 152 6.37 1.09 -11.42
N SER A 153 6.14 2.34 -11.86
CA SER A 153 5.12 2.64 -12.86
C SER A 153 5.68 2.46 -14.27
N LYS A 154 4.87 1.90 -15.17
CA LYS A 154 5.16 1.85 -16.60
C LYS A 154 4.34 2.95 -17.26
N LYS A 155 5.00 4.03 -17.65
CA LYS A 155 4.33 5.14 -18.32
C LYS A 155 4.80 5.33 -19.75
N ASN A 156 3.93 5.86 -20.58
CA ASN A 156 4.27 6.39 -21.88
C ASN A 156 4.95 7.75 -21.69
N VAL A 157 6.17 7.87 -22.19
CA VAL A 157 6.94 9.13 -22.19
C VAL A 157 7.14 9.56 -23.64
N ILE A 158 7.15 10.87 -23.88
CA ILE A 158 7.48 11.41 -25.18
C ILE A 158 8.86 10.90 -25.61
N CYS A 159 8.95 10.37 -26.84
CA CYS A 159 10.17 9.73 -27.31
C CYS A 159 11.34 10.73 -27.30
N THR A 160 12.36 10.45 -26.51
CA THR A 160 13.53 11.33 -26.35
C THR A 160 14.29 11.61 -27.65
N HIS A 161 14.28 10.69 -28.63
CA HIS A 161 15.02 10.85 -29.88
C HIS A 161 14.30 11.68 -30.95
N CYS A 162 12.96 11.75 -30.91
CA CYS A 162 12.20 12.56 -31.88
C CYS A 162 11.41 13.69 -31.22
N LYS A 163 11.48 13.83 -29.89
CA LYS A 163 10.80 14.87 -29.11
C LYS A 163 9.30 14.99 -29.47
N GLY A 164 8.65 13.83 -29.68
CA GLY A 164 7.22 13.77 -30.03
C GLY A 164 6.88 13.98 -31.50
N THR A 165 7.82 14.32 -32.38
CA THR A 165 7.54 14.53 -33.82
C THR A 165 7.23 13.23 -34.57
N GLY A 166 7.80 12.09 -34.14
CA GLY A 166 7.62 10.78 -34.79
C GLY A 166 8.57 10.51 -35.97
N GLY A 167 9.26 11.53 -36.48
CA GLY A 167 10.30 11.43 -37.51
C GLY A 167 11.72 11.55 -36.96
N LYS A 168 12.72 11.42 -37.83
CA LYS A 168 14.10 11.86 -37.53
C LYS A 168 14.17 13.40 -37.51
N GLU A 169 15.12 14.00 -36.80
CA GLU A 169 15.24 15.46 -36.54
C GLU A 169 15.28 16.38 -37.78
N LYS A 170 15.35 15.85 -39.01
CA LYS A 170 15.31 16.62 -40.27
C LYS A 170 14.42 15.99 -41.34
N ALA A 171 13.60 15.01 -40.98
CA ALA A 171 12.69 14.38 -41.92
C ALA A 171 11.54 15.33 -42.25
N LYS A 172 11.24 15.49 -43.54
CA LYS A 172 10.05 16.23 -43.98
C LYS A 172 8.83 15.34 -43.77
N ALA A 173 7.89 15.81 -42.96
CA ALA A 173 6.61 15.14 -42.77
C ALA A 173 5.69 15.44 -43.96
N SER A 174 5.01 14.42 -44.48
CA SER A 174 3.93 14.60 -45.46
C SER A 174 2.60 14.71 -44.74
N THR A 175 1.72 15.60 -45.18
CA THR A 175 0.36 15.72 -44.64
C THR A 175 -0.40 14.41 -44.83
N CYS A 176 -1.16 13.97 -43.84
CA CYS A 176 -1.95 12.75 -43.97
C CYS A 176 -3.12 12.95 -44.92
N ASP A 177 -3.18 12.19 -46.02
CA ASP A 177 -4.23 12.33 -47.04
C ASP A 177 -5.64 12.02 -46.49
N ARG A 178 -5.75 11.00 -45.62
CA ARG A 178 -7.04 10.53 -45.08
C ARG A 178 -7.72 11.54 -44.14
N CYS A 179 -6.96 12.28 -43.33
CA CYS A 179 -7.52 13.28 -42.41
C CYS A 179 -7.21 14.73 -42.84
N LYS A 180 -6.51 14.92 -43.97
CA LYS A 180 -6.04 16.23 -44.47
C LYS A 180 -5.34 17.07 -43.40
N GLY A 181 -4.52 16.44 -42.57
CA GLY A 181 -3.80 17.12 -41.48
C GLY A 181 -4.56 17.27 -40.16
N ASN A 182 -5.85 16.92 -40.10
CA ASN A 182 -6.67 17.14 -38.91
C ASN A 182 -6.52 16.08 -37.80
N GLY A 183 -5.86 14.95 -38.08
CA GLY A 183 -5.64 13.86 -37.12
C GLY A 183 -6.89 13.02 -36.77
N VAL A 184 -8.09 13.50 -37.08
CA VAL A 184 -9.37 12.81 -36.85
C VAL A 184 -10.18 12.68 -38.15
N THR A 185 -11.02 11.66 -38.22
CA THR A 185 -11.95 11.37 -39.33
C THR A 185 -13.35 11.15 -38.78
N LEU A 186 -14.39 11.45 -39.55
CA LEU A 186 -15.79 11.19 -39.15
C LEU A 186 -16.09 9.70 -39.33
N GLY A 187 -16.43 9.00 -38.24
CA GLY A 187 -16.92 7.63 -38.24
C GLY A 187 -18.40 7.58 -37.89
N LEU A 188 -19.15 6.69 -38.54
CA LEU A 188 -20.57 6.46 -38.21
C LEU A 188 -20.68 5.45 -37.06
N ARG A 189 -21.29 5.85 -35.95
CA ARG A 189 -21.60 4.97 -34.81
C ARG A 189 -23.11 4.76 -34.75
N SER A 190 -23.54 3.50 -34.78
CA SER A 190 -24.95 3.15 -34.55
C SER A 190 -25.27 3.32 -33.06
N VAL A 191 -26.18 4.23 -32.73
CA VAL A 191 -26.65 4.51 -31.37
C VAL A 191 -27.99 3.82 -31.07
N GLY A 192 -28.60 3.19 -32.07
CA GLY A 192 -29.82 2.40 -31.93
C GLY A 192 -30.30 1.84 -33.28
N PRO A 193 -31.36 1.03 -33.30
CA PRO A 193 -31.94 0.51 -34.54
C PRO A 193 -32.34 1.68 -35.46
N GLY A 194 -31.66 1.83 -36.59
CA GLY A 194 -31.93 2.88 -37.59
C GLY A 194 -31.32 4.26 -37.33
N LEU A 195 -30.62 4.47 -36.21
CA LEU A 195 -30.02 5.77 -35.85
C LEU A 195 -28.49 5.69 -35.86
N VAL A 196 -27.87 6.33 -36.86
CA VAL A 196 -26.41 6.49 -36.96
C VAL A 196 -26.02 7.92 -36.65
N THR A 197 -25.12 8.10 -35.68
CA THR A 197 -24.53 9.40 -35.35
C THR A 197 -23.10 9.48 -35.90
N GLN A 198 -22.65 10.68 -36.24
CA GLN A 198 -21.27 10.91 -36.67
C GLN A 198 -20.40 11.19 -35.43
N GLU A 199 -19.44 10.31 -35.16
CA GLU A 199 -18.44 10.47 -34.10
C GLU A 199 -17.07 10.82 -34.70
N ARG A 200 -16.29 11.68 -34.03
CA ARG A 200 -14.92 11.98 -34.45
C ARG A 200 -14.00 10.86 -33.96
N VAL A 201 -13.54 10.01 -34.88
CA VAL A 201 -12.62 8.90 -34.61
C VAL A 201 -11.19 9.35 -34.93
N MET A 202 -10.21 8.86 -34.17
CA MET A 202 -8.79 9.10 -34.48
C MET A 202 -8.44 8.47 -35.84
N CYS A 203 -7.75 9.22 -36.71
CA CYS A 203 -7.41 8.72 -38.04
C CYS A 203 -6.40 7.55 -37.96
N ASP A 204 -6.76 6.37 -38.48
CA ASP A 204 -5.92 5.17 -38.38
C ASP A 204 -4.55 5.33 -39.04
N THR A 205 -4.47 6.10 -40.14
CA THR A 205 -3.25 6.21 -40.97
C THR A 205 -2.16 7.06 -40.30
N CYS A 206 -2.56 8.11 -39.57
CA CYS A 206 -1.62 8.99 -38.86
C CYS A 206 -1.70 8.87 -37.33
N SER A 207 -2.61 8.04 -36.81
CA SER A 207 -2.85 7.85 -35.37
C SER A 207 -2.94 9.18 -34.61
N GLY A 208 -3.72 10.12 -35.13
CA GLY A 208 -3.91 11.44 -34.53
C GLY A 208 -2.79 12.46 -34.79
N ALA A 209 -1.73 12.12 -35.53
CA ALA A 209 -0.60 13.03 -35.76
C ALA A 209 -0.86 14.09 -36.85
N GLY A 210 -1.81 13.85 -37.77
CA GLY A 210 -2.05 14.71 -38.93
C GLY A 210 -0.94 14.67 -39.99
N GLN A 211 0.25 14.18 -39.64
CA GLN A 211 1.41 14.04 -40.51
C GLN A 211 1.94 12.62 -40.52
N ILE A 212 2.51 12.20 -41.65
CA ILE A 212 3.06 10.87 -41.88
C ILE A 212 4.50 11.03 -42.33
N TYR A 213 5.36 10.12 -41.86
CA TYR A 213 6.74 10.01 -42.33
C TYR A 213 6.91 8.76 -43.18
N LYS A 214 7.70 8.86 -44.25
CA LYS A 214 8.15 7.70 -45.03
C LYS A 214 8.85 6.71 -44.12
N GLU A 215 8.75 5.42 -44.41
CA GLU A 215 9.22 4.36 -43.50
C GLU A 215 10.69 4.49 -43.09
N LYS A 216 11.54 4.95 -44.03
CA LYS A 216 12.97 5.22 -43.80
C LYS A 216 13.23 6.40 -42.84
N ASP A 217 12.27 7.31 -42.74
CA ASP A 217 12.35 8.56 -42.00
C ASP A 217 11.62 8.54 -40.66
N LYS A 218 10.86 7.45 -40.40
CA LYS A 218 10.30 7.17 -39.07
C LYS A 218 11.42 7.05 -38.04
N CYS A 219 11.14 7.56 -36.84
CA CYS A 219 12.06 7.39 -35.71
C CYS A 219 12.29 5.90 -35.42
N LYS A 220 13.54 5.47 -35.29
CA LYS A 220 13.89 4.05 -35.06
C LYS A 220 13.39 3.52 -33.71
N LYS A 221 13.34 4.37 -32.67
CA LYS A 221 12.98 3.97 -31.30
C LYS A 221 11.47 3.84 -31.09
N CYS A 222 10.69 4.84 -31.50
CA CYS A 222 9.22 4.81 -31.37
C CYS A 222 8.51 4.25 -32.62
N LYS A 223 9.24 4.01 -33.73
CA LYS A 223 8.69 3.53 -35.01
C LYS A 223 7.54 4.39 -35.54
N GLY A 224 7.59 5.70 -35.32
CA GLY A 224 6.55 6.65 -35.70
C GLY A 224 5.41 6.82 -34.68
N LYS A 225 5.41 6.10 -33.55
CA LYS A 225 4.37 6.20 -32.50
C LYS A 225 4.48 7.43 -31.60
N ARG A 226 5.54 8.23 -31.74
CA ARG A 226 5.83 9.47 -30.97
C ARG A 226 6.11 9.29 -29.47
N VAL A 227 5.63 8.21 -28.86
CA VAL A 227 5.86 7.84 -27.45
C VAL A 227 6.69 6.56 -27.30
N THR A 228 7.30 6.38 -26.14
CA THR A 228 8.03 5.17 -25.73
C THR A 228 7.67 4.78 -24.31
N HIS A 229 7.59 3.49 -24.02
CA HIS A 229 7.35 3.01 -22.66
C HIS A 229 8.62 3.13 -21.81
N GLU A 230 8.49 3.77 -20.66
CA GLU A 230 9.55 3.90 -19.67
C GLU A 230 9.08 3.36 -18.32
N LYS A 231 9.99 2.69 -17.60
CA LYS A 231 9.74 2.23 -16.23
C LYS A 231 10.37 3.24 -15.28
N LYS A 232 9.55 3.99 -14.55
CA LYS A 232 10.01 4.94 -13.54
C LYS A 232 9.68 4.39 -12.15
N GLN A 233 10.64 4.48 -11.24
CA GLN A 233 10.38 4.20 -9.82
C GLN A 233 9.82 5.48 -9.20
N LEU A 234 8.63 5.38 -8.62
CA LEU A 234 7.93 6.46 -7.93
C LEU A 234 7.81 6.09 -6.45
N GLU A 235 7.78 7.10 -5.60
CA GLU A 235 7.65 6.96 -4.15
C GLU A 235 6.30 7.54 -3.72
N LEU A 236 5.50 6.72 -3.06
CA LEU A 236 4.22 7.10 -2.48
C LEU A 236 4.41 7.24 -0.98
N TYR A 237 4.28 8.46 -0.45
CA TYR A 237 4.30 8.72 0.98
C TYR A 237 2.87 8.66 1.54
N ILE A 238 2.63 7.71 2.44
CA ILE A 238 1.35 7.56 3.13
C ILE A 238 1.53 8.07 4.56
N PRO A 239 0.87 9.19 4.91
CA PRO A 239 0.99 9.77 6.25
C PRO A 239 0.36 8.86 7.30
N ARG A 240 0.86 8.99 8.53
CA ARG A 240 0.29 8.31 9.70
C ARG A 240 -1.17 8.75 9.89
N GLY A 241 -2.04 7.80 10.22
CA GLY A 241 -3.45 8.09 10.47
C GLY A 241 -4.29 8.31 9.22
N ALA A 242 -3.74 8.09 8.01
CA ALA A 242 -4.50 8.22 6.77
C ALA A 242 -5.80 7.41 6.81
N ARG A 243 -6.87 7.95 6.22
CA ARG A 243 -8.22 7.36 6.27
C ARG A 243 -8.50 6.50 5.04
N GLN A 244 -9.42 5.55 5.19
CA GLN A 244 -9.92 4.80 4.04
C GLN A 244 -10.58 5.74 3.02
N GLY A 245 -10.30 5.51 1.74
CA GLY A 245 -10.77 6.34 0.62
C GLY A 245 -9.97 7.62 0.40
N GLU A 246 -8.95 7.90 1.21
CA GLU A 246 -8.10 9.06 1.03
C GLU A 246 -7.32 8.99 -0.29
N ARG A 247 -7.30 10.11 -1.02
CA ARG A 247 -6.69 10.20 -2.36
C ARG A 247 -5.32 10.88 -2.26
N ILE A 248 -4.28 10.18 -2.67
CA ILE A 248 -2.91 10.71 -2.78
C ILE A 248 -2.60 10.91 -4.26
N VAL A 249 -2.28 12.14 -4.64
CA VAL A 249 -2.06 12.52 -6.04
C VAL A 249 -0.58 12.65 -6.33
N LEU A 250 -0.10 11.95 -7.37
CA LEU A 250 1.22 12.16 -7.96
C LEU A 250 1.06 12.97 -9.25
N GLU A 251 1.34 14.26 -9.15
CA GLU A 251 1.14 15.23 -10.22
C GLU A 251 2.01 14.93 -11.45
N GLY A 252 1.39 14.92 -12.64
CA GLY A 252 2.11 14.80 -13.92
C GLY A 252 2.82 13.45 -14.15
N GLU A 253 2.59 12.45 -13.30
CA GLU A 253 3.24 11.13 -13.41
C GLU A 253 2.49 10.14 -14.31
N ALA A 254 1.30 10.48 -14.81
CA ALA A 254 0.52 9.64 -15.73
C ALA A 254 1.14 9.59 -17.15
N ASP A 255 0.45 8.91 -18.05
CA ASP A 255 0.86 8.76 -19.44
C ASP A 255 0.98 10.10 -20.18
N GLN A 256 2.13 10.30 -20.85
CA GLN A 256 2.36 11.47 -21.69
C GLN A 256 1.84 11.22 -23.10
N VAL A 257 1.04 12.17 -23.58
CA VAL A 257 0.59 12.23 -24.97
C VAL A 257 1.25 13.46 -25.61
N PRO A 258 1.77 13.36 -26.85
CA PRO A 258 2.25 14.53 -27.57
C PRO A 258 1.18 15.62 -27.63
N ASP A 259 1.60 16.88 -27.53
CA ASP A 259 0.71 18.06 -27.61
C ASP A 259 -0.27 18.21 -26.42
N GLN A 260 -0.06 17.47 -25.33
CA GLN A 260 -0.86 17.52 -24.10
C GLN A 260 0.03 17.58 -22.85
N THR A 261 -0.44 18.23 -21.79
CA THR A 261 0.19 18.15 -20.48
C THR A 261 -0.16 16.80 -19.83
N PRO A 262 0.78 16.11 -19.16
CA PRO A 262 0.48 14.83 -18.54
C PRO A 262 -0.61 14.96 -17.46
N GLY A 263 -1.42 13.91 -17.31
CA GLY A 263 -2.35 13.78 -16.18
C GLY A 263 -1.63 13.32 -14.90
N ASP A 264 -2.40 13.11 -13.84
CA ASP A 264 -1.90 12.66 -12.54
C ASP A 264 -2.16 11.18 -12.32
N ILE A 265 -1.34 10.55 -11.48
CA ILE A 265 -1.67 9.23 -10.92
C ILE A 265 -2.33 9.47 -9.57
N ILE A 266 -3.59 9.05 -9.42
CA ILE A 266 -4.38 9.22 -8.21
C ILE A 266 -4.49 7.88 -7.51
N PHE A 267 -3.89 7.78 -6.33
CA PHE A 267 -3.99 6.61 -5.45
C PHE A 267 -5.13 6.78 -4.48
N THR A 268 -6.12 5.88 -4.54
CA THR A 268 -7.16 5.79 -3.51
C THR A 268 -6.76 4.70 -2.53
N LEU A 269 -6.61 5.06 -1.25
CA LEU A 269 -6.25 4.11 -0.20
C LEU A 269 -7.45 3.22 0.17
N GLU A 270 -7.24 1.91 0.18
CA GLU A 270 -8.22 0.92 0.63
C GLU A 270 -7.63 0.19 1.85
N GLU A 271 -8.29 0.31 3.00
CA GLU A 271 -7.87 -0.35 4.24
C GLU A 271 -8.19 -1.85 4.16
N GLU A 272 -7.20 -2.69 4.47
CA GLU A 272 -7.40 -4.14 4.62
C GLU A 272 -7.93 -4.47 6.02
N ASP A 273 -8.92 -5.37 6.08
CA ASP A 273 -9.47 -5.86 7.34
C ASP A 273 -8.37 -6.49 8.22
N HIS A 274 -8.30 -6.06 9.48
CA HIS A 274 -7.34 -6.58 10.46
C HIS A 274 -8.00 -7.64 11.37
N PRO A 275 -7.32 -8.76 11.68
CA PRO A 275 -7.94 -9.87 12.42
C PRO A 275 -8.29 -9.57 13.88
N ILE A 276 -7.61 -8.60 14.51
CA ILE A 276 -7.75 -8.29 15.94
C ILE A 276 -8.42 -6.92 16.16
N PHE A 277 -8.20 -5.99 15.23
CA PHE A 277 -8.56 -4.59 15.42
C PHE A 277 -9.57 -4.21 14.36
N GLN A 278 -10.59 -3.47 14.76
CA GLN A 278 -11.52 -2.84 13.85
C GLN A 278 -11.42 -1.34 14.07
N ARG A 279 -11.19 -0.61 12.98
CA ARG A 279 -11.04 0.84 13.04
C ARG A 279 -12.41 1.51 13.00
N ALA A 280 -12.63 2.45 13.92
CA ALA A 280 -13.81 3.31 13.95
C ALA A 280 -13.36 4.77 13.94
N GLY A 281 -13.14 5.32 12.74
CA GLY A 281 -12.60 6.68 12.58
C GLY A 281 -11.15 6.77 13.08
N ASP A 282 -10.95 7.47 14.19
CA ASP A 282 -9.63 7.64 14.82
C ASP A 282 -9.46 6.70 16.03
N ASP A 283 -10.51 6.00 16.45
CA ASP A 283 -10.49 5.02 17.52
C ASP A 283 -10.35 3.59 16.97
N LEU A 284 -9.92 2.69 17.86
CA LEU A 284 -9.80 1.26 17.57
C LEU A 284 -10.73 0.47 18.49
N SER A 285 -11.33 -0.60 17.98
CA SER A 285 -11.98 -1.62 18.78
C SER A 285 -11.30 -2.97 18.63
N ALA A 286 -11.27 -3.75 19.72
CA ALA A 286 -10.76 -5.12 19.71
C ALA A 286 -11.51 -5.99 20.72
N ASP A 287 -11.57 -7.29 20.46
CA ASP A 287 -12.15 -8.26 21.38
C ASP A 287 -11.15 -8.61 22.49
N LEU A 288 -11.59 -8.45 23.74
CA LEU A 288 -10.86 -8.87 24.93
C LEU A 288 -11.33 -10.25 25.36
N GLU A 289 -10.57 -11.27 25.00
CA GLU A 289 -10.84 -12.65 25.40
C GLU A 289 -10.26 -12.92 26.79
N ILE A 290 -11.14 -13.10 27.77
CA ILE A 290 -10.80 -13.46 29.16
C ILE A 290 -11.55 -14.70 29.59
N THR A 291 -10.97 -15.44 30.53
CA THR A 291 -11.67 -16.59 31.12
C THR A 291 -12.68 -16.14 32.18
N LEU A 292 -13.68 -16.98 32.48
CA LEU A 292 -14.64 -16.69 33.55
C LEU A 292 -13.95 -16.44 34.91
N ALA A 293 -12.89 -17.18 35.22
CA ALA A 293 -12.11 -16.98 36.45
C ALA A 293 -11.48 -15.59 36.50
N GLU A 294 -10.88 -15.13 35.40
CA GLU A 294 -10.28 -13.78 35.30
C GLU A 294 -11.34 -12.67 35.36
N ALA A 295 -12.52 -12.90 34.79
CA ALA A 295 -13.62 -11.96 34.84
C ALA A 295 -14.16 -11.73 36.26
N LEU A 296 -14.13 -12.76 37.11
CA LEU A 296 -14.60 -12.71 38.51
C LEU A 296 -13.50 -12.27 39.50
N THR A 297 -12.29 -12.80 39.34
CA THR A 297 -11.19 -12.62 40.31
C THR A 297 -10.26 -11.46 39.96
N GLY A 298 -10.43 -10.83 38.79
CA GLY A 298 -9.51 -9.84 38.27
C GLY A 298 -8.27 -10.46 37.64
N PHE A 299 -7.49 -9.66 36.92
CA PHE A 299 -6.27 -10.13 36.26
C PHE A 299 -5.29 -8.98 36.03
N SER A 300 -4.02 -9.34 35.91
CA SER A 300 -2.93 -8.44 35.57
C SER A 300 -2.03 -9.13 34.55
N LYS A 301 -2.27 -8.86 33.26
CA LYS A 301 -1.53 -9.50 32.16
C LYS A 301 -1.46 -8.61 30.93
N VAL A 302 -0.53 -8.95 30.03
CA VAL A 302 -0.53 -8.40 28.68
C VAL A 302 -1.67 -9.03 27.91
N VAL A 303 -2.64 -8.20 27.54
CA VAL A 303 -3.90 -8.63 26.95
C VAL A 303 -3.78 -8.79 25.45
N LEU A 304 -3.13 -7.84 24.78
CA LEU A 304 -3.07 -7.77 23.33
C LEU A 304 -1.76 -7.14 22.87
N THR A 305 -1.39 -7.44 21.64
CA THR A 305 -0.28 -6.77 20.96
C THR A 305 -0.86 -5.68 20.07
N HIS A 306 -0.38 -4.45 20.27
CA HIS A 306 -0.79 -3.28 19.52
C HIS A 306 -0.20 -3.29 18.10
N LEU A 307 -0.68 -2.41 17.22
CA LEU A 307 -0.20 -2.21 15.84
C LEU A 307 1.30 -1.85 15.79
N ASP A 308 1.84 -1.29 16.87
CA ASP A 308 3.27 -1.03 17.03
C ASP A 308 4.12 -2.27 17.34
N GLY A 309 3.49 -3.37 17.75
CA GLY A 309 4.16 -4.56 18.30
C GLY A 309 4.39 -4.48 19.81
N ARG A 310 3.96 -3.39 20.47
CA ARG A 310 3.98 -3.25 21.93
C ARG A 310 2.83 -4.04 22.56
N GLY A 311 3.06 -4.67 23.70
CA GLY A 311 2.01 -5.34 24.47
C GLY A 311 1.27 -4.34 25.35
N ILE A 312 -0.07 -4.32 25.30
CA ILE A 312 -0.88 -3.54 26.23
C ILE A 312 -1.13 -4.39 27.48
N HIS A 313 -0.60 -3.92 28.60
CA HIS A 313 -0.81 -4.52 29.90
C HIS A 313 -2.00 -3.87 30.61
N ILE A 314 -2.98 -4.67 31.00
CA ILE A 314 -4.16 -4.21 31.73
C ILE A 314 -4.15 -4.86 33.11
N ASN A 315 -4.31 -4.01 34.13
CA ASN A 315 -4.49 -4.45 35.51
C ASN A 315 -5.94 -4.15 35.92
N HIS A 316 -6.75 -5.20 36.02
CA HIS A 316 -8.12 -5.13 36.49
C HIS A 316 -8.19 -5.63 37.94
N PRO A 317 -8.57 -4.78 38.91
CA PRO A 317 -8.49 -5.10 40.32
C PRO A 317 -9.46 -6.23 40.72
N GLN A 318 -9.05 -7.02 41.71
CA GLN A 318 -9.88 -8.09 42.27
C GLN A 318 -11.15 -7.51 42.91
N GLY A 319 -12.28 -8.20 42.74
CA GLY A 319 -13.58 -7.79 43.30
C GLY A 319 -14.44 -6.92 42.38
N LYS A 320 -13.91 -6.44 41.24
CA LYS A 320 -14.74 -5.87 40.17
C LYS A 320 -15.03 -6.92 39.12
N VAL A 321 -16.29 -7.30 38.96
CA VAL A 321 -16.69 -8.29 37.95
C VAL A 321 -16.78 -7.63 36.57
N LEU A 322 -16.21 -8.28 35.56
CA LEU A 322 -16.40 -7.90 34.15
C LEU A 322 -17.58 -8.67 33.56
N GLN A 323 -18.48 -7.94 32.89
CA GLN A 323 -19.64 -8.55 32.24
C GLN A 323 -19.35 -8.86 30.76
N PRO A 324 -19.93 -9.93 30.19
CA PRO A 324 -19.88 -10.15 28.75
C PRO A 324 -20.42 -8.94 27.97
N GLY A 325 -19.70 -8.50 26.94
CA GLY A 325 -20.07 -7.34 26.13
C GLY A 325 -19.75 -5.98 26.74
N GLN A 326 -19.29 -5.93 28.00
CA GLN A 326 -18.83 -4.68 28.61
C GLN A 326 -17.63 -4.13 27.82
N THR A 327 -17.58 -2.82 27.62
CA THR A 327 -16.49 -2.16 26.89
C THR A 327 -15.55 -1.45 27.86
N LEU A 328 -14.25 -1.73 27.77
CA LEU A 328 -13.20 -1.04 28.50
C LEU A 328 -12.50 -0.04 27.58
N ARG A 329 -12.36 1.22 28.01
CA ARG A 329 -11.63 2.23 27.26
C ARG A 329 -10.18 2.32 27.75
N VAL A 330 -9.24 2.25 26.83
CA VAL A 330 -7.81 2.51 27.05
C VAL A 330 -7.47 3.80 26.30
N GLU A 331 -7.20 4.86 27.06
CA GLU A 331 -6.98 6.19 26.51
C GLU A 331 -5.65 6.29 25.75
N GLY A 332 -5.65 6.95 24.59
CA GLY A 332 -4.44 7.24 23.81
C GLY A 332 -3.81 6.05 23.08
N GLU A 333 -4.49 4.89 23.05
CA GLU A 333 -4.04 3.68 22.34
C GLU A 333 -4.80 3.42 21.02
N GLY A 334 -5.51 4.42 20.49
CA GLY A 334 -6.17 4.40 19.18
C GLY A 334 -5.25 4.83 18.02
N MET A 335 -5.83 5.20 16.88
CA MET A 335 -5.08 5.63 15.69
C MET A 335 -4.47 7.03 15.86
N PRO A 336 -3.29 7.31 15.27
CA PRO A 336 -2.70 8.64 15.29
C PRO A 336 -3.46 9.61 14.40
N LEU A 337 -3.50 10.89 14.78
CA LEU A 337 -4.11 11.95 13.98
C LEU A 337 -3.11 12.49 12.94
N LYS A 338 -3.58 12.82 11.74
CA LYS A 338 -2.72 13.20 10.59
C LYS A 338 -1.87 14.46 10.80
N ARG A 339 -2.25 15.34 11.74
CA ARG A 339 -1.62 16.65 11.98
C ARG A 339 -1.14 16.87 13.43
N SER A 340 -1.34 15.90 14.30
CA SER A 340 -0.98 16.03 15.72
C SER A 340 -0.43 14.71 16.24
N ASP A 341 0.44 14.78 17.24
CA ASP A 341 0.96 13.59 17.92
C ASP A 341 -0.08 12.91 18.84
N ALA A 342 -1.26 13.51 18.97
CA ALA A 342 -2.39 12.91 19.65
C ALA A 342 -2.84 11.63 18.93
N LYS A 343 -3.36 10.70 19.72
CA LYS A 343 -3.94 9.43 19.28
C LYS A 343 -5.38 9.35 19.78
N GLY A 344 -6.22 8.61 19.07
CA GLY A 344 -7.54 8.21 19.57
C GLY A 344 -7.45 7.20 20.71
N ASP A 345 -8.58 6.59 21.03
CA ASP A 345 -8.71 5.62 22.11
C ASP A 345 -8.88 4.18 21.59
N LEU A 346 -8.59 3.20 22.45
CA LEU A 346 -8.82 1.79 22.19
C LEU A 346 -9.97 1.27 23.07
N TYR A 347 -11.00 0.73 22.43
CA TYR A 347 -12.17 0.14 23.05
C TYR A 347 -12.08 -1.39 23.02
N LEU A 348 -12.06 -2.01 24.19
CA LEU A 348 -11.95 -3.45 24.36
C LEU A 348 -13.30 -4.03 24.75
N VAL A 349 -13.89 -4.83 23.86
CA VAL A 349 -15.17 -5.50 24.11
C VAL A 349 -14.88 -6.81 24.82
N VAL A 350 -15.35 -6.96 26.06
CA VAL A 350 -15.10 -8.14 26.88
C VAL A 350 -15.87 -9.34 26.32
N LYS A 351 -15.14 -10.40 26.00
CA LYS A 351 -15.67 -11.69 25.60
C LYS A 351 -15.18 -12.75 26.58
N ILE A 352 -16.12 -13.36 27.29
CA ILE A 352 -15.81 -14.34 28.33
C ILE A 352 -15.83 -15.74 27.73
N GLU A 353 -14.71 -16.44 27.81
CA GLU A 353 -14.62 -17.88 27.53
C GLU A 353 -15.06 -18.66 28.78
N PHE A 354 -16.15 -19.41 28.65
CA PHE A 354 -16.64 -20.34 29.68
C PHE A 354 -15.87 -21.67 29.61
N PRO A 355 -15.72 -22.37 30.74
CA PRO A 355 -15.08 -23.69 30.76
C PRO A 355 -15.92 -24.71 29.97
N GLU A 356 -15.25 -25.74 29.44
CA GLU A 356 -15.91 -26.81 28.65
C GLU A 356 -16.88 -27.65 29.50
N ASN A 357 -17.89 -28.23 28.84
CA ASN A 357 -18.85 -29.11 29.50
C ASN A 357 -18.13 -30.33 30.09
N GLY A 358 -18.33 -30.59 31.38
CA GLY A 358 -17.63 -31.66 32.11
C GLY A 358 -16.25 -31.29 32.66
N TRP A 359 -15.89 -29.99 32.71
CA TRP A 359 -14.61 -29.52 33.26
C TRP A 359 -14.32 -29.95 34.70
N THR A 360 -15.35 -30.24 35.48
CA THR A 360 -15.23 -30.81 36.82
C THR A 360 -16.31 -31.86 37.06
N SER A 361 -15.92 -32.98 37.68
CA SER A 361 -16.81 -34.07 38.08
C SER A 361 -17.02 -34.12 39.59
N ASP A 362 -16.41 -33.19 40.34
CA ASP A 362 -16.42 -33.19 41.81
C ASP A 362 -17.63 -32.44 42.35
N ALA A 363 -18.57 -33.16 42.97
CA ALA A 363 -19.77 -32.58 43.58
C ALA A 363 -19.45 -31.48 44.62
N ALA A 364 -18.38 -31.66 45.40
CA ALA A 364 -17.93 -30.67 46.38
C ALA A 364 -17.47 -29.34 45.76
N ALA A 365 -16.93 -29.37 44.53
CA ALA A 365 -16.55 -28.15 43.81
C ALA A 365 -17.79 -27.36 43.37
N PHE A 366 -18.86 -28.05 42.95
CA PHE A 366 -20.13 -27.41 42.62
C PHE A 366 -20.82 -26.79 43.83
N ASP A 367 -20.79 -27.46 44.98
CA ASP A 367 -21.36 -26.91 46.22
C ASP A 367 -20.58 -25.66 46.70
N SER A 368 -19.26 -25.69 46.56
CA SER A 368 -18.41 -24.53 46.85
C SER A 368 -18.71 -23.34 45.93
N LEU A 369 -18.94 -23.59 44.63
CA LEU A 369 -19.33 -22.55 43.67
C LEU A 369 -20.71 -21.95 43.98
N LYS A 370 -21.70 -22.78 44.33
CA LYS A 370 -23.04 -22.33 44.74
C LYS A 370 -23.02 -21.47 46.01
N ALA A 371 -22.07 -21.72 46.92
CA ALA A 371 -21.90 -20.93 48.13
C ALA A 371 -21.26 -19.55 47.86
N ILE A 372 -20.39 -19.44 46.85
CA ILE A 372 -19.65 -18.21 46.51
C ILE A 372 -20.46 -17.28 45.60
N LEU A 373 -21.22 -17.85 44.65
CA LEU A 373 -22.01 -17.10 43.68
C LEU A 373 -23.35 -16.61 44.28
N PRO A 374 -23.95 -15.54 43.75
CA PRO A 374 -25.26 -15.06 44.21
C PRO A 374 -26.32 -16.16 44.10
N LYS A 375 -27.19 -16.25 45.12
CA LYS A 375 -28.24 -17.27 45.19
C LYS A 375 -29.19 -17.11 44.00
N PRO A 376 -29.65 -18.23 43.39
CA PRO A 376 -30.66 -18.17 42.33
C PRO A 376 -31.95 -17.52 42.86
N GLU A 377 -32.63 -16.79 41.99
CA GLU A 377 -33.96 -16.23 42.29
C GLU A 377 -34.94 -17.36 42.63
N PRO A 378 -35.93 -17.11 43.51
CA PRO A 378 -36.92 -18.11 43.86
C PRO A 378 -37.65 -18.57 42.58
N PRO A 379 -37.97 -19.88 42.46
CA PRO A 379 -38.73 -20.39 41.34
C PRO A 379 -40.05 -19.62 41.17
N ILE A 380 -40.42 -19.34 39.92
CA ILE A 380 -41.67 -18.67 39.59
C ILE A 380 -42.83 -19.62 39.92
N GLU A 381 -43.71 -19.23 40.85
CA GLU A 381 -44.91 -19.99 41.19
C GLU A 381 -45.97 -19.82 40.10
N ALA A 382 -46.29 -20.90 39.38
CA ALA A 382 -47.38 -20.96 38.41
C ALA A 382 -48.41 -22.01 38.85
N THR A 383 -49.70 -21.72 38.63
CA THR A 383 -50.82 -22.56 39.06
C THR A 383 -50.89 -23.91 38.33
N GLU A 384 -50.36 -23.97 37.11
CA GLU A 384 -50.23 -25.17 36.28
C GLU A 384 -48.80 -25.21 35.73
N VAL A 385 -48.10 -26.34 35.92
CA VAL A 385 -46.70 -26.54 35.47
C VAL A 385 -46.69 -27.73 34.51
N ASP A 386 -46.47 -27.44 33.22
CA ASP A 386 -46.26 -28.46 32.21
C ASP A 386 -44.76 -28.82 32.14
N GLU A 387 -44.42 -30.10 32.26
CA GLU A 387 -43.06 -30.58 32.00
C GLU A 387 -42.82 -30.65 30.49
N VAL A 388 -41.98 -29.75 29.98
CA VAL A 388 -41.67 -29.66 28.55
C VAL A 388 -40.27 -30.19 28.29
N GLU A 389 -40.15 -31.13 27.35
CA GLU A 389 -38.84 -31.57 26.85
C GLU A 389 -38.21 -30.43 26.03
N TYR A 390 -36.94 -30.10 26.31
CA TYR A 390 -36.20 -29.11 25.55
C TYR A 390 -34.97 -29.74 24.90
N GLU A 391 -34.65 -29.28 23.70
CA GLU A 391 -33.42 -29.64 23.00
C GLU A 391 -32.29 -28.73 23.52
N SER A 392 -31.23 -29.33 24.05
CA SER A 392 -30.12 -28.61 24.70
C SER A 392 -29.19 -27.89 23.72
N ASP A 393 -29.18 -28.28 22.45
CA ASP A 393 -28.28 -27.78 21.40
C ASP A 393 -29.04 -27.14 20.23
N ALA A 394 -30.24 -26.60 20.45
CA ALA A 394 -31.00 -25.93 19.39
C ALA A 394 -30.30 -24.63 18.94
N ASP A 395 -29.93 -24.53 17.65
CA ASP A 395 -29.30 -23.34 17.07
C ASP A 395 -30.40 -22.39 16.56
N ILE A 396 -30.37 -21.12 16.98
CA ILE A 396 -31.47 -20.16 16.69
C ILE A 396 -31.66 -19.92 15.18
N ASP A 397 -30.63 -20.22 14.39
CA ASP A 397 -30.65 -20.13 12.93
C ASP A 397 -31.56 -21.20 12.28
N ASP A 398 -31.92 -22.27 13.00
CA ASP A 398 -32.85 -23.31 12.52
C ASP A 398 -34.32 -22.90 12.67
N MET A 399 -34.61 -21.81 13.39
CA MET A 399 -35.97 -21.32 13.65
C MET A 399 -36.58 -20.53 12.46
N ILE A 400 -35.76 -20.03 11.52
CA ILE A 400 -36.23 -19.15 10.43
C ILE A 400 -35.90 -19.74 9.05
N PRO A 401 -36.84 -20.46 8.40
CA PRO A 401 -36.67 -20.87 7.01
C PRO A 401 -36.94 -19.67 6.08
N GLY A 402 -35.93 -18.80 5.89
CA GLY A 402 -36.04 -17.69 4.94
C GLY A 402 -34.97 -16.59 4.98
N LEU A 403 -34.20 -16.44 6.06
CA LEU A 403 -33.13 -15.43 6.17
C LEU A 403 -31.74 -15.94 5.72
N ALA A 404 -31.72 -17.11 5.09
CA ALA A 404 -30.51 -17.83 4.72
C ALA A 404 -29.75 -17.25 3.50
N GLU A 405 -30.07 -16.04 3.02
CA GLU A 405 -29.28 -15.38 1.98
C GLU A 405 -28.34 -14.30 2.52
N ASN A 406 -28.69 -13.61 3.61
CA ASN A 406 -27.84 -12.56 4.19
C ASN A 406 -27.02 -13.02 5.41
N GLY A 407 -27.40 -14.12 6.07
CA GLY A 407 -26.63 -14.71 7.19
C GLY A 407 -25.47 -15.62 6.76
N LYS A 408 -25.51 -16.15 5.52
CA LYS A 408 -24.48 -17.08 5.00
C LYS A 408 -23.13 -16.40 4.75
N THR A 409 -23.08 -15.09 4.58
CA THR A 409 -21.83 -14.33 4.43
C THR A 409 -21.10 -14.18 5.77
N MET A 410 -21.80 -13.94 6.87
CA MET A 410 -21.21 -13.88 8.21
C MET A 410 -20.86 -15.25 8.81
N LYS A 411 -21.71 -16.29 8.64
CA LYS A 411 -21.38 -17.66 9.10
C LYS A 411 -20.19 -18.24 8.32
N ARG A 412 -20.06 -17.97 7.00
CA ARG A 412 -18.84 -18.32 6.24
C ARG A 412 -17.60 -17.55 6.67
N MET A 413 -17.69 -16.26 7.01
CA MET A 413 -16.53 -15.52 7.54
C MET A 413 -16.11 -16.01 8.93
N ARG A 414 -17.06 -16.35 9.81
CA ARG A 414 -16.76 -16.95 11.12
C ARG A 414 -16.21 -18.38 11.01
N GLU A 415 -16.71 -19.22 10.12
CA GLU A 415 -16.12 -20.54 9.85
C GLU A 415 -14.72 -20.44 9.24
N VAL A 416 -14.47 -19.48 8.35
CA VAL A 416 -13.12 -19.30 7.78
C VAL A 416 -12.12 -18.80 8.83
N HIS A 417 -12.55 -17.92 9.76
CA HIS A 417 -11.73 -17.53 10.91
C HIS A 417 -11.53 -18.66 11.92
N ASN A 418 -12.54 -19.51 12.18
CA ASN A 418 -12.42 -20.61 13.12
C ASN A 418 -11.57 -21.77 12.55
N VAL A 419 -11.59 -21.99 11.23
CA VAL A 419 -10.71 -22.97 10.56
C VAL A 419 -9.24 -22.53 10.57
N ASP A 420 -8.94 -21.22 10.58
CA ASP A 420 -7.57 -20.73 10.75
C ASP A 420 -7.13 -20.65 12.22
N ARG A 421 -8.07 -20.47 13.18
CA ARG A 421 -7.79 -20.58 14.63
C ARG A 421 -7.58 -22.03 15.08
N LEU A 422 -8.31 -23.00 14.53
CA LEU A 422 -8.11 -24.44 14.74
C LEU A 422 -6.79 -24.96 14.13
N LYS A 423 -6.23 -24.28 13.12
CA LYS A 423 -4.86 -24.58 12.63
C LYS A 423 -3.77 -24.03 13.55
N GLN A 424 -4.05 -22.97 14.32
CA GLN A 424 -3.09 -22.39 15.27
C GLN A 424 -3.18 -23.03 16.67
N ARG A 425 -4.36 -23.50 17.11
CA ARG A 425 -4.56 -24.23 18.38
C ARG A 425 -4.11 -25.70 18.37
N GLN A 426 -3.74 -26.27 17.21
CA GLN A 426 -3.16 -27.63 17.16
C GLN A 426 -1.71 -27.75 17.67
N PHE A 427 -1.15 -26.71 18.30
CA PHE A 427 0.23 -26.74 18.81
C PHE A 427 0.40 -26.92 20.32
N THR A 428 -0.69 -27.00 21.08
CA THR A 428 -0.63 -27.28 22.52
C THR A 428 -1.66 -28.34 22.92
N THR A 429 -1.58 -29.50 22.27
CA THR A 429 -2.12 -30.73 22.84
C THR A 429 -0.97 -31.72 22.90
N THR A 430 -0.61 -32.12 24.12
CA THR A 430 0.18 -33.33 24.38
C THR A 430 -0.61 -34.52 23.83
N ARG A 431 -0.52 -34.74 22.52
CA ARG A 431 -1.01 -35.97 21.88
C ARG A 431 -0.20 -37.11 22.46
N ARG A 432 -0.89 -38.06 23.08
CA ARG A 432 -0.36 -39.42 23.22
C ARG A 432 0.01 -39.87 21.81
N HIS A 433 1.31 -39.97 21.58
CA HIS A 433 1.86 -40.37 20.29
C HIS A 433 1.65 -41.87 20.13
N ASP A 434 0.54 -42.26 19.51
CA ASP A 434 0.50 -43.54 18.83
C ASP A 434 1.61 -43.50 17.77
N GLY A 435 2.61 -44.36 17.92
CA GLY A 435 3.88 -44.37 17.16
C GLY A 435 3.77 -44.62 15.65
N LYS A 436 2.64 -44.31 15.02
CA LYS A 436 2.43 -44.34 13.57
C LYS A 436 3.07 -43.11 12.92
N MET A 437 4.05 -43.36 12.06
CA MET A 437 4.69 -42.32 11.22
C MET A 437 3.64 -41.64 10.33
N VAL A 438 3.74 -40.30 10.21
CA VAL A 438 2.82 -39.51 9.38
C VAL A 438 3.05 -39.82 7.89
N SER A 439 1.97 -40.10 7.16
CA SER A 439 2.05 -40.38 5.72
C SER A 439 2.37 -39.10 4.92
N ALA A 440 3.18 -39.26 3.87
CA ALA A 440 3.55 -38.18 2.97
C ALA A 440 2.32 -37.61 2.25
N LYS A 441 2.41 -36.35 1.77
CA LYS A 441 1.48 -35.86 0.73
C LYS A 441 1.51 -36.79 -0.49
N LYS A 442 0.38 -36.91 -1.21
CA LYS A 442 0.21 -37.76 -2.40
C LYS A 442 1.43 -37.67 -3.32
N HIS A 443 2.11 -38.80 -3.52
CA HIS A 443 3.32 -38.87 -4.33
C HIS A 443 3.00 -38.46 -5.78
N VAL A 444 3.58 -37.34 -6.22
CA VAL A 444 3.47 -36.88 -7.61
C VAL A 444 4.60 -37.54 -8.41
N PRO A 445 4.33 -38.22 -9.53
CA PRO A 445 5.38 -38.82 -10.34
C PRO A 445 6.41 -37.76 -10.76
N ILE A 446 7.70 -38.07 -10.59
CA ILE A 446 8.79 -37.12 -10.87
C ILE A 446 8.90 -36.91 -12.38
N VAL A 447 8.23 -35.89 -12.90
CA VAL A 447 8.31 -35.52 -14.31
C VAL A 447 9.60 -34.74 -14.59
N LYS A 448 10.43 -35.26 -15.50
CA LYS A 448 11.58 -34.53 -16.06
C LYS A 448 11.10 -33.53 -17.11
N LYS A 449 11.53 -32.27 -17.05
CA LYS A 449 11.11 -31.20 -17.99
C LYS A 449 11.53 -31.46 -19.43
N ARG A 450 12.52 -32.33 -19.64
CA ARG A 450 13.02 -32.76 -20.96
C ARG A 450 13.25 -34.28 -20.89
N THR A 451 12.75 -35.02 -21.86
CA THR A 451 12.82 -36.50 -21.90
C THR A 451 13.86 -37.04 -22.89
N LYS A 452 14.30 -36.21 -23.86
CA LYS A 452 15.31 -36.59 -24.85
C LYS A 452 16.64 -36.87 -24.17
N ARG A 453 17.19 -38.09 -24.29
CA ARG A 453 18.52 -38.42 -23.76
C ARG A 453 19.58 -37.56 -24.44
N PHE A 454 20.53 -37.07 -23.66
CA PHE A 454 21.68 -36.32 -24.16
C PHE A 454 22.77 -37.32 -24.57
N HIS A 455 23.23 -37.24 -25.81
CA HIS A 455 24.40 -37.99 -26.27
C HIS A 455 25.65 -37.13 -26.07
N ARG A 456 26.70 -37.72 -25.47
CA ARG A 456 27.98 -37.04 -25.24
C ARG A 456 28.63 -36.75 -26.61
N HIS A 457 29.35 -35.63 -26.71
CA HIS A 457 30.22 -35.38 -27.86
C HIS A 457 31.16 -36.59 -28.08
N GLN A 458 31.14 -37.17 -29.28
CA GLN A 458 31.94 -38.33 -29.70
C GLN A 458 31.57 -39.68 -29.05
N SER A 459 30.40 -39.82 -28.41
CA SER A 459 29.95 -41.15 -27.91
C SER A 459 29.70 -42.15 -29.03
N ASP A 460 29.43 -41.64 -30.23
CA ASP A 460 29.32 -42.38 -31.49
C ASP A 460 30.68 -42.82 -32.04
N THR A 461 31.76 -42.14 -31.66
CA THR A 461 33.12 -42.37 -32.19
C THR A 461 33.99 -43.24 -31.28
N TYR A 462 33.68 -43.31 -29.98
CA TYR A 462 34.47 -44.07 -29.00
C TYR A 462 33.59 -45.06 -28.21
N LYS A 463 33.88 -46.36 -28.33
CA LYS A 463 33.12 -47.45 -27.67
C LYS A 463 33.09 -47.39 -26.14
N CYS A 464 34.10 -46.79 -25.50
CA CYS A 464 34.34 -46.94 -24.05
C CYS A 464 33.79 -45.80 -23.21
N VAL A 465 32.89 -44.97 -23.75
CA VAL A 465 32.52 -43.72 -23.10
C VAL A 465 31.05 -43.70 -22.74
N ASP A 466 30.78 -43.77 -21.43
CA ASP A 466 29.42 -43.74 -20.92
C ASP A 466 28.69 -42.41 -21.21
N PRO A 467 27.37 -42.45 -21.49
CA PRO A 467 26.57 -41.27 -21.88
C PRO A 467 26.42 -40.17 -20.82
N SER A 468 26.94 -40.33 -19.60
CA SER A 468 26.52 -39.53 -18.44
C SER A 468 27.28 -38.22 -18.19
N TRP A 469 28.27 -37.84 -19.02
CA TRP A 469 29.12 -36.67 -18.75
C TRP A 469 28.51 -35.32 -19.19
N ARG A 470 28.48 -34.32 -18.27
CA ARG A 470 27.69 -33.08 -18.45
C ARG A 470 28.44 -31.79 -18.82
N LYS A 471 29.75 -31.83 -19.10
CA LYS A 471 30.47 -30.67 -19.69
C LYS A 471 31.67 -31.13 -20.53
N PRO A 472 31.81 -30.71 -21.80
CA PRO A 472 33.02 -30.97 -22.57
C PRO A 472 34.24 -30.37 -21.84
N LYS A 473 35.21 -31.21 -21.49
CA LYS A 473 36.49 -30.82 -20.87
C LYS A 473 37.58 -30.72 -21.96
N GLY A 474 38.65 -29.97 -21.67
CA GLY A 474 39.77 -29.74 -22.59
C GLY A 474 39.73 -28.34 -23.22
N ILE A 475 40.91 -27.75 -23.43
CA ILE A 475 41.09 -26.42 -24.06
C ILE A 475 40.77 -26.50 -25.56
N ASP A 476 41.14 -27.61 -26.22
CA ASP A 476 40.97 -27.79 -27.67
C ASP A 476 39.65 -28.44 -28.09
N ASN A 477 38.69 -28.52 -27.18
CA ASN A 477 37.41 -29.16 -27.46
C ASN A 477 36.58 -28.33 -28.46
N ARG A 478 36.36 -28.88 -29.66
CA ARG A 478 35.68 -28.18 -30.79
C ARG A 478 34.25 -27.76 -30.47
N VAL A 479 33.49 -28.58 -29.72
CA VAL A 479 32.14 -28.25 -29.24
C VAL A 479 32.18 -27.13 -28.19
N ARG A 480 33.19 -27.14 -27.30
CA ARG A 480 33.41 -26.04 -26.34
C ARG A 480 33.73 -24.73 -27.03
N ARG A 481 34.56 -24.78 -28.08
CA ARG A 481 34.99 -23.64 -28.89
C ARG A 481 33.98 -23.23 -29.96
N ARG A 482 32.82 -23.90 -30.05
CA ARG A 482 31.70 -23.59 -30.96
C ARG A 482 32.08 -23.59 -32.45
N PHE A 483 32.90 -24.56 -32.87
CA PHE A 483 33.24 -24.73 -34.29
C PHE A 483 32.00 -25.05 -35.14
N LYS A 484 31.95 -24.52 -36.36
CA LYS A 484 30.86 -24.74 -37.32
C LYS A 484 30.77 -26.24 -37.69
N GLY A 485 29.55 -26.77 -37.79
CA GLY A 485 29.27 -28.18 -38.14
C GLY A 485 29.34 -29.18 -36.99
N GLN A 486 29.70 -28.74 -35.78
CA GLN A 486 29.71 -29.59 -34.58
C GLN A 486 28.39 -29.50 -33.80
N MET A 487 28.11 -30.50 -32.96
CA MET A 487 26.95 -30.50 -32.07
C MET A 487 26.92 -29.24 -31.18
N VAL A 488 25.73 -28.67 -30.99
CA VAL A 488 25.54 -27.46 -30.17
C VAL A 488 25.94 -27.75 -28.73
N MET A 489 26.62 -26.78 -28.08
CA MET A 489 27.01 -26.89 -26.68
C MET A 489 25.77 -27.19 -25.81
N PRO A 490 25.81 -28.21 -24.93
CA PRO A 490 24.68 -28.54 -24.09
C PRO A 490 24.45 -27.41 -23.07
N SER A 491 23.30 -26.74 -23.14
CA SER A 491 22.90 -25.78 -22.10
C SER A 491 22.43 -26.56 -20.87
N ILE A 492 22.91 -26.14 -19.70
CA ILE A 492 22.80 -26.86 -18.42
C ILE A 492 21.35 -27.28 -18.14
N GLY A 493 21.17 -28.59 -17.92
CA GLY A 493 20.14 -29.15 -17.05
C GLY A 493 18.91 -29.71 -17.73
N PHE A 494 18.73 -31.02 -17.59
CA PHE A 494 17.39 -31.59 -17.43
C PHE A 494 16.81 -31.01 -16.14
N GLY A 495 16.18 -29.83 -16.25
CA GLY A 495 15.43 -29.28 -15.13
C GLY A 495 14.40 -30.32 -14.70
N SER A 496 14.43 -30.70 -13.43
CA SER A 496 13.23 -31.34 -12.87
C SER A 496 12.14 -30.26 -12.83
N ASN A 497 10.87 -30.64 -12.98
CA ASN A 497 9.77 -29.68 -12.83
C ASN A 497 9.94 -28.95 -11.49
N LYS A 498 9.72 -27.62 -11.46
CA LYS A 498 9.84 -26.79 -10.24
C LYS A 498 9.08 -27.41 -9.06
N LYS A 499 7.95 -28.07 -9.33
CA LYS A 499 7.10 -28.73 -8.32
C LYS A 499 7.72 -30.01 -7.73
N THR A 500 8.44 -30.81 -8.52
CA THR A 500 9.04 -32.11 -8.11
C THR A 500 10.55 -32.03 -7.90
N ARG A 501 11.15 -30.84 -8.06
CA ARG A 501 12.57 -30.61 -7.86
C ARG A 501 12.94 -30.91 -6.40
N HIS A 502 13.96 -31.75 -6.20
CA HIS A 502 14.45 -32.19 -4.88
C HIS A 502 13.47 -33.06 -4.06
N MET A 503 12.45 -33.63 -4.72
CA MET A 503 11.56 -34.60 -4.08
C MET A 503 12.14 -36.02 -4.20
N MET A 504 12.06 -36.78 -3.12
CA MET A 504 12.46 -38.18 -3.04
C MET A 504 11.35 -39.10 -3.57
N PRO A 505 11.66 -40.37 -3.91
CA PRO A 505 10.64 -41.37 -4.27
C PRO A 505 9.58 -41.60 -3.19
N SER A 506 9.90 -41.29 -1.92
CA SER A 506 8.94 -41.36 -0.82
C SER A 506 7.93 -40.20 -0.76
N GLY A 507 8.02 -39.24 -1.69
CA GLY A 507 7.18 -38.03 -1.72
C GLY A 507 7.66 -36.86 -0.85
N HIS A 508 8.66 -37.07 0.00
CA HIS A 508 9.24 -36.03 0.87
C HIS A 508 10.39 -35.28 0.20
N LYS A 509 10.68 -34.07 0.66
CA LYS A 509 11.94 -33.35 0.38
C LYS A 509 12.93 -33.58 1.52
N ALA A 510 14.22 -33.74 1.21
CA ALA A 510 15.24 -33.88 2.25
C ALA A 510 15.50 -32.53 2.96
N PHE A 511 15.56 -32.56 4.29
CA PHE A 511 15.96 -31.43 5.14
C PHE A 511 17.16 -31.86 5.97
N LEU A 512 18.28 -31.15 5.86
CA LEU A 512 19.52 -31.49 6.54
C LEU A 512 19.44 -31.10 8.02
N VAL A 513 19.58 -32.07 8.92
CA VAL A 513 19.49 -31.91 10.38
C VAL A 513 20.87 -32.07 11.01
N ASN A 514 21.29 -31.10 11.81
CA ASN A 514 22.56 -31.14 12.56
C ASN A 514 22.34 -31.35 14.07
N ASN A 515 21.17 -30.97 14.59
CA ASN A 515 20.84 -31.06 16.01
C ASN A 515 19.35 -31.44 16.25
N THR A 516 18.96 -31.66 17.49
CA THR A 516 17.58 -32.03 17.86
C THR A 516 16.57 -30.89 17.61
N ARG A 517 16.96 -29.63 17.79
CA ARG A 517 16.11 -28.45 17.51
C ARG A 517 15.77 -28.32 16.03
N ASP A 518 16.67 -28.74 15.14
CA ASP A 518 16.41 -28.78 13.70
C ASP A 518 15.30 -29.79 13.35
N VAL A 519 15.09 -30.82 14.19
CA VAL A 519 13.97 -31.76 14.04
C VAL A 519 12.65 -31.13 14.47
N ASP A 520 12.66 -30.26 15.49
CA ASP A 520 11.47 -29.54 15.95
C ASP A 520 10.91 -28.61 14.86
N LEU A 521 11.77 -28.04 14.00
CA LEU A 521 11.35 -27.26 12.83
C LEU A 521 10.50 -28.07 11.84
N LEU A 522 10.59 -29.40 11.88
CA LEU A 522 9.82 -30.29 11.03
C LEU A 522 8.45 -30.65 11.61
N LEU A 523 8.10 -30.20 12.82
CA LEU A 523 6.81 -30.52 13.45
C LEU A 523 5.61 -30.05 12.60
N MET A 524 5.66 -28.82 12.08
CA MET A 524 4.64 -28.28 11.17
C MET A 524 4.77 -28.78 9.72
N HIS A 525 5.85 -29.50 9.41
CA HIS A 525 6.29 -29.78 8.05
C HIS A 525 6.56 -31.26 7.76
N ASN A 526 6.20 -32.15 8.70
CA ASN A 526 6.45 -33.60 8.67
C ASN A 526 5.83 -34.32 7.46
N LYS A 527 4.77 -33.78 6.85
CA LYS A 527 4.17 -34.32 5.60
C LYS A 527 4.92 -33.97 4.32
N THR A 528 5.78 -32.95 4.36
CA THR A 528 6.46 -32.39 3.17
C THR A 528 7.95 -32.67 3.17
N TYR A 529 8.58 -32.68 4.35
CA TYR A 529 10.02 -32.85 4.51
C TYR A 529 10.33 -34.10 5.34
N ALA A 530 11.42 -34.77 4.99
CA ALA A 530 12.03 -35.84 5.76
C ALA A 530 13.38 -35.36 6.29
N ALA A 531 13.71 -35.72 7.52
CA ALA A 531 14.98 -35.41 8.14
C ALA A 531 16.12 -36.26 7.54
N GLU A 532 17.18 -35.61 7.08
CA GLU A 532 18.42 -36.24 6.68
C GLU A 532 19.53 -35.79 7.63
N ILE A 533 20.07 -36.71 8.41
CA ILE A 533 21.06 -36.41 9.43
C ILE A 533 22.41 -36.12 8.76
N SER A 534 22.97 -34.95 9.04
CA SER A 534 24.27 -34.54 8.51
C SER A 534 25.38 -35.53 8.88
N HIS A 535 26.34 -35.72 7.97
CA HIS A 535 27.48 -36.61 8.18
C HIS A 535 28.34 -36.15 9.37
N ALA A 536 28.37 -34.85 9.67
CA ALA A 536 29.16 -34.28 10.78
C ALA A 536 28.63 -34.61 12.19
N VAL A 537 27.40 -35.16 12.30
CA VAL A 537 26.77 -35.43 13.61
C VAL A 537 27.31 -36.73 14.21
N SER A 538 27.74 -36.66 15.48
CA SER A 538 28.24 -37.79 16.27
C SER A 538 27.15 -38.85 16.54
N SER A 539 27.55 -40.12 16.66
CA SER A 539 26.64 -41.27 16.86
C SER A 539 25.65 -41.07 18.01
N ARG A 540 26.12 -40.60 19.18
CA ARG A 540 25.26 -40.28 20.35
C ARG A 540 24.14 -39.29 20.00
N LYS A 541 24.50 -38.18 19.34
CA LYS A 541 23.54 -37.15 18.94
C LYS A 541 22.60 -37.61 17.82
N ARG A 542 23.03 -38.57 16.99
CA ARG A 542 22.15 -39.23 16.01
C ARG A 542 21.03 -40.02 16.70
N ILE A 543 21.33 -40.73 17.78
CA ILE A 543 20.33 -41.47 18.57
C ILE A 543 19.29 -40.50 19.14
N GLU A 544 19.74 -39.38 19.73
CA GLU A 544 18.86 -38.32 20.24
C GLU A 544 17.97 -37.72 19.14
N ILE A 545 18.54 -37.45 17.96
CA ILE A 545 17.80 -36.93 16.80
C ILE A 545 16.77 -37.96 16.30
N VAL A 546 17.12 -39.24 16.25
CA VAL A 546 16.20 -40.30 15.81
C VAL A 546 15.07 -40.50 16.84
N ALA A 547 15.39 -40.49 18.14
CA ALA A 547 14.39 -40.56 19.21
C ALA A 547 13.41 -39.38 19.13
N ARG A 548 13.94 -38.16 19.00
CA ARG A 548 13.12 -36.95 18.84
C ARG A 548 12.28 -36.96 17.57
N ALA A 549 12.83 -37.44 16.46
CA ALA A 549 12.07 -37.58 15.22
C ALA A 549 10.95 -38.62 15.33
N LYS A 550 11.16 -39.70 16.10
CA LYS A 550 10.14 -40.72 16.37
C LYS A 550 9.02 -40.16 17.24
N GLU A 551 9.35 -39.36 18.26
CA GLU A 551 8.37 -38.60 19.04
C GLU A 551 7.52 -37.76 18.10
N LEU A 552 8.12 -36.89 17.27
CA LEU A 552 7.38 -35.96 16.41
C LEU A 552 6.74 -36.60 15.15
N GLY A 553 6.88 -37.92 14.97
CA GLY A 553 6.40 -38.64 13.79
C GLY A 553 7.06 -38.25 12.47
N VAL A 554 8.29 -37.71 12.52
CA VAL A 554 9.07 -37.26 11.36
C VAL A 554 9.87 -38.42 10.75
N LYS A 555 9.79 -38.57 9.43
CA LYS A 555 10.57 -39.59 8.72
C LYS A 555 12.05 -39.21 8.64
N VAL A 556 12.94 -40.09 9.11
CA VAL A 556 14.40 -39.94 8.99
C VAL A 556 14.91 -40.83 7.85
N THR A 557 15.67 -40.27 6.90
CA THR A 557 16.11 -40.97 5.69
C THR A 557 17.29 -41.91 5.93
N ASN A 558 18.21 -41.52 6.80
CA ASN A 558 19.47 -42.21 7.10
C ASN A 558 19.58 -42.61 8.58
N ALA A 559 18.47 -43.01 9.20
CA ALA A 559 18.37 -43.29 10.64
C ALA A 559 19.40 -44.31 11.16
N LYS A 560 19.75 -45.31 10.33
CA LYS A 560 20.69 -46.38 10.68
C LYS A 560 22.16 -46.05 10.39
N ALA A 561 22.45 -44.91 9.75
CA ALA A 561 23.81 -44.62 9.31
C ALA A 561 24.71 -44.21 10.49
N ARG A 562 25.94 -44.73 10.56
CA ARG A 562 26.95 -44.44 11.61
C ARG A 562 26.47 -44.70 13.06
N VAL A 563 25.38 -45.44 13.23
CA VAL A 563 24.96 -46.00 14.52
C VAL A 563 25.50 -47.43 14.51
N THR A 564 26.67 -47.65 15.12
CA THR A 564 27.13 -49.00 15.43
C THR A 564 26.13 -49.61 16.40
N THR A 565 25.67 -50.83 16.11
CA THR A 565 24.78 -51.60 16.96
C THR A 565 25.48 -51.95 18.26
N GLU A 566 25.39 -51.05 19.23
CA GLU A 566 25.51 -51.37 20.65
C GLU A 566 24.09 -51.21 21.21
N VAL A 567 23.34 -52.31 21.10
CA VAL A 567 22.18 -52.60 21.95
C VAL A 567 22.72 -53.09 23.28
#